data_AF-A0A2W0E927-F1
#
_entry.id   AF-A0A2W0E927-F1
#
_cell.length_a   1.000
_cell.length_b   1.000
_cell.length_c   1.000
_cell.angle_alpha   90.00
_cell.angle_beta   90.00
_cell.angle_gamma   90.00
#
_symmetry.space_group_name_H-M   'P 1'
#
loop_
_entity.id
_entity.type
_entity.pdbx_description
1 polymer ?
#
loop_
_entity_poly.entity_id
_entity_poly.type
_entity_poly.pdbx_seq_one_letter_code
_entity_poly.pdbx_strand_id
1 'polypeptide(L)'
;RARKAGLSISPKHVFSHPTLAELATVAQPVVADEPVPALVAPAVKIELSDAQYQALALTADEVEDVYPLSPMQQGMLFHSVQDGDSGLYVNQIEVGVRGVDGPRFREAWADAARR
;
A
#
# COMPACT_ATOMS: atom_id res chain seq x y z
N ARG A 1 -18.47 -0.74 -12.27
CA ARG A 1 -19.28 -0.98 -13.49
C ARG A 1 -19.28 0.24 -14.41
N ALA A 2 -19.53 1.47 -13.92
CA ALA A 2 -19.46 2.71 -14.70
C ALA A 2 -18.15 2.93 -15.47
N ARG A 3 -16.97 2.78 -14.84
CA ARG A 3 -15.67 2.93 -15.51
C ARG A 3 -15.45 1.95 -16.67
N LYS A 4 -15.95 0.71 -16.56
CA LYS A 4 -15.92 -0.29 -17.65
C LYS A 4 -16.82 0.11 -18.83
N ALA A 5 -17.84 0.92 -18.57
CA ALA A 5 -18.73 1.51 -19.59
C ALA A 5 -18.23 2.89 -20.07
N GLY A 6 -17.00 3.28 -19.75
CA GLY A 6 -16.41 4.54 -20.19
C GLY A 6 -16.86 5.77 -19.41
N LEU A 7 -17.45 5.61 -18.21
CA LEU A 7 -17.89 6.73 -17.36
C LEU A 7 -17.03 6.87 -16.09
N SER A 8 -16.45 8.05 -15.88
CA SER A 8 -15.72 8.45 -14.68
C SER A 8 -16.71 8.95 -13.62
N ILE A 9 -16.80 8.22 -12.52
CA ILE A 9 -17.62 8.54 -11.35
C ILE A 9 -16.75 8.27 -10.11
N SER A 10 -16.47 9.30 -9.32
CA SER A 10 -15.66 9.19 -8.10
C SER A 10 -16.51 8.70 -6.91
N PRO A 11 -15.89 8.14 -5.85
CA PRO A 11 -16.61 7.83 -4.61
C PRO A 11 -17.33 9.07 -4.04
N LYS A 12 -16.71 10.25 -4.13
CA LYS A 12 -17.33 11.52 -3.71
C LYS A 12 -18.64 11.80 -4.45
N HIS A 13 -18.70 11.57 -5.77
CA HIS A 13 -19.95 11.73 -6.53
C HIS A 13 -21.05 10.80 -6.02
N VAL A 14 -20.72 9.55 -5.69
CA VAL A 14 -21.70 8.58 -5.16
C VAL A 14 -22.27 9.02 -3.80
N PHE A 15 -21.44 9.60 -2.94
CA PHE A 15 -21.91 10.09 -1.63
C PHE A 15 -22.64 11.44 -1.70
N SER A 16 -22.25 12.33 -2.63
CA SER A 16 -22.87 13.65 -2.79
C SER A 16 -24.13 13.64 -3.67
N HIS A 17 -24.31 12.60 -4.49
CA HIS A 17 -25.42 12.44 -5.43
C HIS A 17 -26.04 11.05 -5.25
N PRO A 18 -26.91 10.86 -4.23
CA PRO A 18 -27.37 9.53 -3.83
C PRO A 18 -28.33 8.88 -4.83
N THR A 19 -28.78 9.58 -5.86
CA THR A 19 -29.67 9.03 -6.90
C THR A 19 -28.96 8.85 -8.24
N LEU A 20 -29.45 7.91 -9.06
CA LEU A 20 -28.96 7.71 -10.42
C LEU A 20 -29.14 8.96 -11.30
N ALA A 21 -30.23 9.71 -11.10
CA ALA A 21 -30.51 10.92 -11.85
C ALA A 21 -29.47 12.01 -11.55
N GLU A 22 -29.10 12.19 -10.28
CA GLU A 22 -28.07 13.16 -9.89
C GLU A 22 -26.67 12.69 -10.28
N LEU A 23 -26.38 11.38 -10.21
CA LEU A 23 -25.11 10.84 -10.69
C LEU A 23 -24.91 11.05 -12.18
N ALA A 24 -25.98 10.98 -12.97
CA ALA A 24 -25.92 11.21 -14.42
C ALA A 24 -25.50 12.63 -14.77
N THR A 25 -25.78 13.63 -13.93
CA THR A 25 -25.40 15.03 -14.21
C THR A 25 -23.91 15.31 -14.00
N VAL A 26 -23.23 14.47 -13.20
CA VAL A 26 -21.80 14.61 -12.87
C VAL A 26 -20.91 13.54 -13.50
N ALA A 27 -21.50 12.54 -14.16
CA ALA A 27 -20.75 11.50 -14.85
C ALA A 27 -20.07 12.09 -16.09
N GLN A 28 -18.75 11.93 -16.16
CA GLN A 28 -17.95 12.39 -17.31
C GLN A 28 -17.42 11.18 -18.09
N PRO A 29 -17.17 11.30 -19.40
CA PRO A 29 -16.47 10.25 -20.13
C PRO A 29 -15.08 10.02 -19.50
N VAL A 30 -14.65 8.77 -19.41
CA VAL A 30 -13.26 8.46 -19.03
C VAL A 30 -12.37 8.97 -20.15
N VAL A 31 -11.72 10.12 -19.92
CA VAL A 31 -10.60 10.55 -20.74
C VAL A 31 -9.48 9.55 -20.46
N ALA A 32 -8.97 8.90 -21.50
CA ALA A 32 -7.94 7.85 -21.42
C ALA A 32 -6.60 8.33 -20.82
N ASP A 33 -6.53 9.59 -20.40
CA ASP A 33 -5.33 10.29 -19.95
C ASP A 33 -5.54 11.02 -18.62
N GLU A 34 -6.66 10.80 -17.91
CA GLU A 34 -6.69 11.20 -16.50
C GLU A 34 -5.64 10.36 -15.77
N PRO A 35 -4.59 10.97 -15.20
CA PRO A 35 -3.70 10.25 -14.34
C PRO A 35 -4.59 9.70 -13.23
N VAL A 36 -4.68 8.38 -13.12
CA VAL A 36 -5.10 7.78 -11.85
C VAL A 36 -4.23 8.50 -10.83
N PRO A 37 -4.79 9.25 -9.85
CA PRO A 37 -3.96 9.88 -8.84
C PRO A 37 -3.22 8.72 -8.22
N ALA A 38 -1.94 8.62 -8.58
CA ALA A 38 -1.17 7.46 -8.24
C ALA A 38 -1.18 7.46 -6.72
N LEU A 39 -1.74 6.41 -6.11
CA LEU A 39 -1.62 6.21 -4.68
C LEU A 39 -0.15 6.00 -4.25
N VAL A 40 0.78 6.10 -5.21
CA VAL A 40 2.20 6.09 -5.04
C VAL A 40 2.74 7.15 -6.02
N ALA A 41 3.11 8.33 -5.52
CA ALA A 41 4.08 9.15 -6.26
C ALA A 41 5.24 8.21 -6.63
N PRO A 42 5.80 8.23 -7.86
CA PRO A 42 6.92 7.36 -8.18
C PRO A 42 7.97 7.57 -7.10
N ALA A 43 8.22 6.52 -6.31
CA ALA A 43 9.13 6.59 -5.18
C ALA A 43 10.50 6.83 -5.79
N VAL A 44 10.94 8.09 -5.79
CA VAL A 44 12.26 8.46 -6.26
C VAL A 44 13.23 7.77 -5.32
N LYS A 45 14.11 6.92 -5.88
CA LYS A 45 15.18 6.30 -5.12
C LYS A 45 15.97 7.40 -4.43
N ILE A 46 16.25 7.23 -3.15
CA ILE A 46 17.11 8.12 -2.38
C ILE A 46 18.42 7.41 -2.08
N GLU A 47 19.48 8.20 -1.95
CA GLU A 47 20.79 7.69 -1.56
C GLU A 47 21.02 7.99 -0.08
N LEU A 48 21.65 7.05 0.63
CA LEU A 48 22.10 7.27 2.00
C LEU A 48 23.48 7.92 1.99
N SER A 49 23.70 8.84 2.92
CA SER A 49 25.03 9.35 3.23
C SER A 49 25.87 8.34 4.01
N ASP A 50 27.19 8.48 3.98
CA ASP A 50 28.11 7.66 4.79
C ASP A 50 27.72 7.63 6.27
N ALA A 51 27.31 8.78 6.82
CA ALA A 51 26.86 8.90 8.20
C ALA A 51 25.60 8.06 8.49
N GLN A 52 24.68 7.95 7.53
CA GLN A 52 23.47 7.14 7.66
C GLN A 52 23.77 5.65 7.56
N TYR A 53 24.67 5.23 6.66
CA TYR A 53 25.17 3.86 6.61
C TYR A 53 25.81 3.45 7.95
N GLN A 54 26.67 4.32 8.51
CA GLN A 54 27.28 4.08 9.82
C GLN A 54 26.25 4.01 10.95
N ALA A 55 25.26 4.90 10.97
CA ALA A 55 24.22 4.90 11.99
C ALA A 55 23.33 3.65 11.94
N LEU A 56 23.13 3.06 10.75
CA LEU A 56 22.36 1.84 10.54
C LEU A 56 23.20 0.57 10.67
N ALA A 57 24.53 0.69 10.81
CA ALA A 57 25.47 -0.42 10.77
C ALA A 57 25.33 -1.27 9.48
N LEU A 58 25.13 -0.61 8.34
CA LEU A 58 25.00 -1.22 7.02
C LEU A 58 26.15 -0.78 6.10
N THR A 59 26.51 -1.62 5.15
CA THR A 59 27.39 -1.28 4.03
C THR A 59 26.58 -1.08 2.74
N ALA A 60 27.21 -0.45 1.74
CA ALA A 60 26.54 -0.17 0.46
C ALA A 60 26.17 -1.44 -0.34
N ASP A 61 26.90 -2.53 -0.14
CA ASP A 61 26.61 -3.84 -0.77
C ASP A 61 25.47 -4.60 -0.08
N GLU A 62 25.08 -4.23 1.14
CA GLU A 62 23.93 -4.79 1.85
C GLU A 62 22.60 -4.13 1.44
N VAL A 63 22.64 -3.04 0.69
CA VAL A 63 21.47 -2.24 0.31
C VAL A 63 21.31 -2.20 -1.21
N GLU A 64 20.23 -2.81 -1.71
CA GLU A 64 19.89 -2.75 -3.14
C GLU A 64 19.38 -1.35 -3.52
N ASP A 65 18.33 -0.89 -2.84
CA ASP A 65 17.66 0.39 -3.10
C ASP A 65 17.08 0.99 -1.81
N VAL A 66 16.89 2.31 -1.78
CA VAL A 66 16.20 3.01 -0.69
C VAL A 66 15.09 3.90 -1.25
N TYR A 67 13.90 3.77 -0.68
CA TYR A 67 12.71 4.49 -1.11
C TYR A 67 12.06 5.24 0.05
N PRO A 68 11.52 6.45 -0.19
CA PRO A 68 10.78 7.17 0.82
C PRO A 68 9.47 6.44 1.15
N LEU A 69 9.06 6.53 2.42
CA LEU A 69 7.75 6.06 2.84
C LEU A 69 6.64 6.89 2.20
N SER A 70 5.56 6.23 1.78
CA SER A 70 4.31 6.90 1.42
C SER A 70 3.71 7.64 2.62
N PRO A 71 2.83 8.65 2.40
CA PRO A 71 2.18 9.36 3.50
C PRO A 71 1.47 8.46 4.51
N MET A 72 0.84 7.37 4.05
CA MET A 72 0.20 6.39 4.93
C MET A 72 1.23 5.65 5.80
N GLN A 73 2.32 5.19 5.19
CA GLN A 73 3.40 4.49 5.92
C GLN A 73 4.08 5.41 6.94
N GLN A 74 4.25 6.70 6.65
CA GLN A 74 4.76 7.69 7.61
C GLN A 74 3.84 7.83 8.83
N GLY A 75 2.52 7.94 8.60
CA GLY A 75 1.53 7.97 9.67
C GLY A 75 1.56 6.70 10.52
N MET A 76 1.63 5.52 9.89
CA MET A 76 1.74 4.25 10.59
C MET A 76 2.99 4.18 11.47
N LEU A 77 4.15 4.59 10.95
CA LEU A 77 5.42 4.61 11.70
C LEU A 77 5.36 5.55 12.89
N PHE A 78 4.84 6.78 12.69
CA PHE A 78 4.71 7.78 13.75
C PHE A 78 3.93 7.23 14.96
N HIS A 79 2.74 6.67 14.70
CA HIS A 79 1.89 6.07 15.74
C HIS A 79 2.53 4.84 16.38
N SER A 80 3.22 3.99 15.60
CA SER A 80 3.91 2.80 16.14
C SER A 80 5.03 3.16 17.10
N VAL A 81 5.78 4.24 16.83
CA VAL A 81 6.86 4.73 17.70
C VAL A 81 6.32 5.48 18.92
N GLN A 82 5.24 6.25 18.76
CA GLN A 82 4.67 7.06 19.85
C GLN A 82 3.88 6.21 20.86
N ASP A 83 3.07 5.27 20.39
CA ASP A 83 2.07 4.61 21.23
C ASP A 83 2.54 3.28 21.83
N GLY A 84 3.81 2.90 21.61
CA GLY A 84 4.47 1.78 22.28
C GLY A 84 3.69 0.45 22.26
N ASP A 85 3.91 -0.37 21.23
CA ASP A 85 3.34 -1.72 21.12
C ASP A 85 1.80 -1.81 21.16
N SER A 86 1.10 -0.71 20.82
CA SER A 86 -0.37 -0.62 20.84
C SER A 86 -1.09 -1.62 19.92
N GLY A 87 -0.36 -2.30 19.02
CA GLY A 87 -0.91 -3.26 18.07
C GLY A 87 -1.86 -2.63 17.03
N LEU A 88 -1.96 -1.30 16.96
CA LEU A 88 -2.97 -0.57 16.17
C LEU A 88 -2.92 -0.86 14.67
N TYR A 89 -1.75 -1.29 14.16
CA TYR A 89 -1.55 -1.66 12.76
C TYR A 89 -1.26 -3.16 12.56
N VAL A 90 -1.55 -4.01 13.55
CA VAL A 90 -1.46 -5.47 13.40
C VAL A 90 -2.74 -5.99 12.75
N ASN A 91 -2.61 -6.58 11.57
CA ASN A 91 -3.70 -7.31 10.93
C ASN A 91 -3.55 -8.81 11.23
N GLN A 92 -4.51 -9.36 11.96
CA GLN A 92 -4.57 -10.79 12.25
C GLN A 92 -5.65 -11.45 11.40
N ILE A 93 -5.25 -12.43 10.60
CA ILE A 93 -6.15 -13.26 9.80
C ILE A 93 -6.00 -14.70 10.26
N GLU A 94 -7.12 -15.33 10.64
CA GLU A 94 -7.18 -16.75 10.96
C GLU A 94 -7.87 -17.51 9.82
N VAL A 95 -7.24 -18.58 9.35
CA VAL A 95 -7.79 -19.46 8.32
C VAL A 95 -7.69 -20.90 8.79
N GLY A 96 -8.84 -21.54 9.00
CA GLY A 96 -8.90 -22.96 9.35
C GLY A 96 -8.56 -23.85 8.14
N VAL A 97 -7.54 -24.69 8.28
CA VAL A 97 -7.06 -25.58 7.21
C VAL A 97 -6.99 -27.02 7.73
N ARG A 98 -7.27 -28.00 6.87
CA ARG A 98 -7.20 -29.44 7.19
C ARG A 98 -6.16 -30.13 6.32
N GLY A 99 -5.48 -31.15 6.87
CA GLY A 99 -4.50 -31.96 6.12
C GLY A 99 -3.18 -31.24 5.82
N VAL A 100 -2.83 -30.19 6.58
CA VAL A 100 -1.58 -29.46 6.40
C VAL A 100 -0.42 -30.24 7.01
N ASP A 101 0.62 -30.46 6.20
CA ASP A 101 1.94 -30.88 6.68
C ASP A 101 2.66 -29.65 7.26
N GLY A 102 2.81 -29.62 8.58
CA GLY A 102 3.39 -28.49 9.31
C GLY A 102 4.82 -28.13 8.89
N PRO A 103 5.77 -29.09 8.86
CA PRO A 103 7.12 -28.88 8.33
C PRO A 103 7.13 -28.29 6.92
N ARG A 104 6.41 -28.91 5.98
CA ARG A 104 6.36 -28.43 4.59
C ARG A 104 5.75 -27.04 4.46
N PHE A 105 4.74 -26.73 5.28
CA PHE A 105 4.13 -25.40 5.31
C PHE A 105 5.12 -24.33 5.79
N ARG A 106 5.91 -24.62 6.84
CA ARG A 106 6.93 -23.68 7.33
C ARG A 106 8.02 -23.42 6.29
N GLU A 107 8.46 -24.44 5.57
CA GLU A 107 9.43 -24.28 4.49
C GLU A 107 8.88 -23.39 3.38
N ALA A 108 7.66 -23.69 2.90
CA ALA A 108 7.00 -22.89 1.88
C ALA A 108 6.75 -21.43 2.31
N TRP A 109 6.41 -21.22 3.59
CA TRP A 109 6.26 -19.88 4.17
C TRP A 109 7.57 -19.11 4.15
N ALA A 110 8.66 -19.74 4.59
CA ALA A 110 9.99 -19.12 4.58
C ALA A 110 10.46 -18.79 3.15
N ASP A 111 10.15 -19.63 2.17
CA ASP A 111 10.44 -19.36 0.76
C ASP A 111 9.63 -18.18 0.23
N ALA A 112 8.33 -18.10 0.54
CA ALA A 112 7.48 -16.99 0.12
C ALA A 112 7.93 -15.66 0.71
N ALA A 113 8.38 -15.65 1.98
CA ALA A 113 8.86 -14.44 2.65
C ALA A 113 10.22 -13.93 2.14
N ARG A 114 10.98 -14.75 1.40
CA ARG A 114 12.26 -14.38 0.77
C ARG A 114 12.12 -13.86 -0.66
N ARG A 115 10.93 -13.97 -1.26
CA ARG A 115 10.64 -13.49 -2.62
C ARG A 115 10.25 -12.03 -2.60
#